data_AF-A0A2T4DW68-F1
#
_entry.id   AF-A0A2T4DW68-F1
#
_cell.length_a   1.000
_cell.length_b   1.000
_cell.length_c   1.000
_cell.angle_alpha   90.00
_cell.angle_beta   90.00
_cell.angle_gamma   90.00
#
_symmetry.space_group_name_H-M   'P 1'
#
loop_
_entity.id
_entity.type
_entity.pdbx_description
1 polymer ?
#
loop_
_entity_poly.entity_id
_entity_poly.type
_entity_poly.pdbx_seq_one_letter_code
_entity_poly.pdbx_strand_id
1 'polypeptide(L)'
;GLIKPDAFQLEADTDAIDARWFNIKKLPELAFDHPHIIDVAMKRLRGKITYEPVGFELLDKKFPFSDLEKLYSAVLDRPIDRRNFKKKILKYGFIEETKERQQLEGAGRPGFLYQFNEAKYFDLKQKGITFEV
;
A
#
# COMPACT_ATOMS: atom_id res chain seq x y z
N GLY A 1 -6.76 -9.66 1.95
CA GLY A 1 -5.71 -8.70 2.35
C GLY A 1 -5.43 -7.77 1.19
N LEU A 2 -4.65 -6.71 1.40
CA LEU A 2 -4.26 -5.76 0.34
C LEU A 2 -3.17 -6.29 -0.57
N ILE A 3 -2.42 -7.26 -0.06
CA ILE A 3 -1.55 -8.13 -0.83
C ILE A 3 -2.36 -9.40 -1.09
N LYS A 4 -2.30 -9.94 -2.31
CA LYS A 4 -2.73 -11.33 -2.59
C LYS A 4 -1.67 -12.22 -1.96
N PRO A 5 -1.90 -12.84 -0.77
CA PRO A 5 -0.88 -13.67 -0.14
C PRO A 5 -0.48 -14.81 -1.08
N ASP A 6 -1.44 -15.30 -1.87
CA ASP A 6 -1.27 -16.33 -2.90
C ASP A 6 -0.40 -15.89 -4.09
N ALA A 7 -0.17 -14.58 -4.28
CA ALA A 7 0.78 -14.08 -5.27
C ALA A 7 2.24 -14.23 -4.81
N PHE A 8 2.47 -14.56 -3.54
CA PHE A 8 3.79 -14.79 -2.95
C PHE A 8 3.84 -16.19 -2.35
N GLN A 9 4.56 -17.11 -2.99
CA GLN A 9 4.87 -18.40 -2.37
C GLN A 9 5.83 -18.16 -1.22
N LEU A 10 5.37 -18.42 0.01
CA LEU A 10 6.23 -18.43 1.18
C LEU A 10 6.92 -19.79 1.27
N GLU A 11 8.24 -19.76 1.26
CA GLU A 11 9.07 -20.92 1.54
C GLU A 11 9.86 -20.65 2.81
N ALA A 12 9.82 -21.60 3.74
CA ALA A 12 10.70 -21.57 4.89
C ALA A 12 12.12 -21.85 4.41
N ASP A 13 13.09 -21.08 4.89
CA ASP A 13 14.48 -21.19 4.47
C ASP A 13 15.39 -21.38 5.69
N THR A 14 16.60 -21.90 5.44
CA THR A 14 17.67 -22.10 6.41
C THR A 14 17.25 -22.96 7.62
N ASP A 15 17.04 -22.34 8.78
CA ASP A 15 16.70 -22.99 10.05
C ASP A 15 15.20 -22.93 10.38
N ALA A 16 14.38 -22.29 9.54
CA ALA A 16 12.94 -22.21 9.72
C ALA A 16 12.25 -23.47 9.20
N ILE A 17 11.35 -24.03 10.02
CA ILE A 17 10.52 -25.20 9.66
C ILE A 17 9.30 -24.77 8.83
N ASP A 18 8.82 -23.54 9.00
CA ASP A 18 7.60 -23.04 8.36
C ASP A 18 7.65 -21.51 8.20
N ALA A 19 6.94 -20.99 7.21
CA ALA A 19 6.78 -19.57 6.94
C ALA A 19 5.31 -19.26 6.63
N ARG A 20 4.72 -18.32 7.37
CA ARG A 20 3.30 -17.96 7.25
C ARG A 20 3.08 -16.46 7.30
N TRP A 21 2.02 -16.01 6.61
CA TRP A 21 1.51 -14.66 6.75
C TRP A 21 0.71 -14.52 8.05
N PHE A 22 1.06 -13.51 8.86
CA PHE A 22 0.32 -13.17 10.08
C PHE A 22 -0.32 -11.78 9.96
N ASN A 23 -1.49 -11.62 10.59
CA ASN A 23 -2.06 -10.29 10.77
C ASN A 23 -1.23 -9.55 11.83
N ILE A 24 -0.75 -8.34 11.51
CA ILE A 24 0.06 -7.53 12.41
C ILE A 24 -0.62 -7.23 13.76
N LYS A 25 -1.95 -7.23 13.79
CA LYS A 25 -2.76 -7.03 15.01
C LYS A 25 -2.99 -8.32 15.81
N LYS A 26 -2.55 -9.46 15.30
CA LYS A 26 -2.74 -10.80 15.87
C LYS A 26 -1.47 -11.65 15.66
N LEU A 27 -0.32 -11.10 16.05
CA LEU A 27 0.95 -11.81 16.01
C LEU A 27 0.98 -12.88 17.11
N PRO A 28 1.61 -14.05 16.86
CA PRO A 28 1.92 -15.00 17.92
C PRO A 28 2.98 -14.41 18.86
N GLU A 29 3.29 -15.13 19.94
CA GLU A 29 4.47 -14.81 20.75
C GLU A 29 5.72 -14.91 19.86
N LEU A 30 6.55 -13.87 19.88
CA LEU A 30 7.73 -13.77 19.04
C LEU A 30 8.99 -13.92 19.89
N ALA A 31 10.02 -14.53 19.29
CA ALA A 31 11.30 -14.73 19.95
C ALA A 31 12.06 -13.41 20.18
N PHE A 32 12.89 -13.40 21.23
CA PHE A 32 13.85 -12.33 21.53
C PHE A 32 13.23 -10.92 21.52
N ASP A 33 13.82 -10.00 20.76
CA ASP A 33 13.42 -8.62 20.59
C ASP A 33 12.63 -8.37 19.28
N HIS A 34 12.17 -9.44 18.61
CA HIS A 34 11.38 -9.32 17.39
C HIS A 34 10.13 -8.43 17.54
N PRO A 35 9.40 -8.41 18.68
CA PRO A 35 8.31 -7.44 18.87
C PRO A 35 8.78 -5.99 18.72
N HIS A 36 9.96 -5.66 19.27
CA HIS A 36 10.53 -4.32 19.19
C HIS A 36 10.94 -3.97 17.75
N ILE A 37 11.56 -4.91 17.03
CA ILE A 37 11.95 -4.73 15.63
C ILE A 37 10.72 -4.41 14.77
N ILE A 38 9.63 -5.17 14.96
CA ILE A 38 8.36 -4.96 14.24
C ILE A 38 7.79 -3.58 14.57
N ASP A 39 7.76 -3.19 15.85
CA ASP A 39 7.25 -1.87 16.26
C ASP A 39 8.04 -0.73 15.62
N VAL A 40 9.38 -0.82 15.58
CA VAL A 40 10.24 0.17 14.92
C VAL A 40 9.98 0.20 13.41
N ALA A 41 9.89 -0.97 12.78
CA ALA A 41 9.58 -1.07 11.35
C ALA A 41 8.22 -0.45 11.01
N MET A 42 7.19 -0.70 11.81
CA MET A 42 5.85 -0.14 11.63
C MET A 42 5.83 1.37 11.84
N LYS A 43 6.54 1.90 12.85
CA LYS A 43 6.71 3.35 13.05
C LYS A 43 7.40 4.01 11.85
N ARG A 44 8.48 3.39 11.36
CA ARG A 44 9.21 3.87 10.19
C ARG A 44 8.35 3.85 8.92
N LEU A 45 7.62 2.76 8.69
CA LEU A 45 6.74 2.61 7.54
C LEU A 45 5.62 3.66 7.56
N ARG A 46 4.95 3.85 8.71
CA ARG A 46 3.93 4.89 8.90
C ARG A 46 4.47 6.30 8.69
N GLY A 47 5.67 6.57 9.19
CA GLY A 47 6.34 7.85 8.94
C GLY A 47 6.63 8.05 7.47
N LYS A 48 7.17 7.02 6.80
CA LYS A 48 7.60 7.11 5.40
C LYS A 48 6.43 7.27 4.42
N ILE A 49 5.33 6.54 4.63
CA ILE A 49 4.18 6.54 3.70
C ILE A 49 3.44 7.89 3.65
N THR A 50 3.63 8.77 4.63
CA THR A 50 3.02 10.11 4.58
C THR A 50 3.72 11.04 3.61
N TYR A 51 5.02 10.84 3.33
CA TYR A 51 5.82 11.72 2.47
C TYR A 51 6.57 11.05 1.33
N GLU A 52 6.51 9.73 1.23
CA GLU A 52 6.92 8.99 0.05
C GLU A 52 5.78 8.06 -0.39
N PRO A 53 5.50 7.98 -1.70
CA PRO A 53 4.63 6.99 -2.27
C PRO A 53 5.23 5.58 -2.15
N VAL A 54 5.16 4.99 -0.95
CA VAL A 54 5.58 3.62 -0.65
C VAL A 54 4.37 2.70 -0.70
N GLY A 55 4.54 1.48 -1.21
CA GLY A 55 3.52 0.44 -1.17
C GLY A 55 2.67 0.36 -2.43
N PHE A 56 2.94 1.17 -3.46
CA PHE A 56 2.32 0.97 -4.78
C PHE A 56 2.74 -0.36 -5.39
N GLU A 57 3.92 -0.84 -5.02
CA GLU A 57 4.44 -2.16 -5.39
C GLU A 57 3.61 -3.31 -4.77
N LEU A 58 2.81 -3.02 -3.75
CA LEU A 58 1.90 -3.99 -3.13
C LEU A 58 0.55 -4.10 -3.86
N LEU A 59 0.28 -3.21 -4.83
CA LEU A 59 -0.92 -3.22 -5.65
C LEU A 59 -0.61 -3.84 -7.02
N ASP A 60 -1.64 -4.34 -7.69
CA ASP A 60 -1.53 -4.73 -9.10
C ASP A 60 -1.11 -3.52 -9.95
N LYS A 61 -0.50 -3.71 -11.14
CA LYS A 61 -0.07 -2.60 -12.03
C LYS A 61 -1.20 -1.60 -12.35
N LYS A 62 -2.44 -2.09 -12.38
CA LYS A 62 -3.66 -1.28 -12.49
C LYS A 62 -4.59 -1.66 -11.36
N PHE A 63 -5.00 -0.70 -10.56
CA PHE A 63 -5.74 -0.95 -9.34
C PHE A 63 -6.95 -0.01 -9.19
N PRO A 64 -8.05 -0.45 -8.57
CA PRO A 64 -9.11 0.43 -8.13
C PRO A 64 -8.60 1.45 -7.10
N PHE A 65 -9.13 2.68 -7.13
CA PHE A 65 -8.75 3.70 -6.14
C PHE A 65 -9.02 3.26 -4.69
N SER A 66 -10.05 2.42 -4.49
CA SER A 66 -10.37 1.87 -3.17
C SER A 66 -9.26 1.02 -2.58
N ASP A 67 -8.44 0.37 -3.41
CA ASP A 67 -7.37 -0.48 -2.90
C ASP A 67 -6.18 0.36 -2.44
N LEU A 68 -5.94 1.50 -3.10
CA LEU A 68 -5.00 2.51 -2.61
C LEU A 68 -5.46 3.12 -1.27
N GLU A 69 -6.74 3.48 -1.16
CA GLU A 69 -7.34 4.00 0.08
C GLU A 69 -7.19 3.00 1.24
N LYS A 70 -7.54 1.73 0.99
CA LYS A 70 -7.40 0.66 1.97
C LYS A 70 -5.93 0.45 2.36
N LEU A 71 -5.00 0.48 1.39
CA LEU A 71 -3.57 0.32 1.63
C LEU A 71 -3.07 1.36 2.64
N TYR A 72 -3.31 2.63 2.34
CA TYR A 72 -2.87 3.72 3.20
C TYR A 72 -3.57 3.67 4.57
N SER A 73 -4.87 3.35 4.60
CA SER A 73 -5.62 3.23 5.86
C SER A 73 -5.09 2.10 6.74
N ALA A 74 -4.69 0.97 6.14
CA ALA A 74 -4.15 -0.18 6.85
C ALA A 74 -2.75 0.11 7.41
N VAL A 75 -1.89 0.78 6.66
CA VAL A 75 -0.54 1.15 7.12
C VAL A 75 -0.61 2.22 8.20
N LEU A 76 -1.36 3.30 7.98
CA LEU A 76 -1.52 4.42 8.92
C LEU A 76 -2.35 4.06 10.16
N ASP A 77 -3.02 2.91 10.13
CA ASP A 77 -3.89 2.41 11.20
C ASP A 77 -4.98 3.40 11.61
N ARG A 78 -5.53 4.12 10.61
CA ARG A 78 -6.62 5.09 10.78
C ARG A 78 -7.47 5.16 9.51
N PRO A 79 -8.76 5.51 9.62
CA PRO A 79 -9.57 5.77 8.44
C PRO A 79 -9.05 6.98 7.67
N ILE A 80 -9.18 6.94 6.35
CA ILE A 80 -8.83 8.04 5.46
C ILE A 80 -10.10 8.61 4.84
N ASP A 81 -10.23 9.93 4.82
CA ASP A 81 -11.28 10.58 4.03
C ASP A 81 -10.97 10.41 2.54
N ARG A 82 -11.71 9.51 1.88
CA ARG A 82 -11.52 9.17 0.47
C ARG A 82 -11.52 10.38 -0.45
N ARG A 83 -12.38 11.37 -0.21
CA ARG A 83 -12.56 12.51 -1.11
C ARG A 83 -11.35 13.44 -1.07
N ASN A 84 -10.91 13.78 0.13
CA ASN A 84 -9.73 14.61 0.38
C ASN A 84 -8.46 13.88 -0.08
N PHE A 85 -8.33 12.59 0.25
CA PHE A 85 -7.20 11.77 -0.19
C PHE A 85 -7.10 11.69 -1.71
N LYS A 86 -8.21 11.38 -2.39
CA LYS A 86 -8.28 11.35 -3.86
C LYS A 86 -7.91 12.69 -4.48
N LYS A 87 -8.47 13.79 -3.98
CA LYS A 87 -8.14 15.13 -4.46
C LYS A 87 -6.66 15.46 -4.29
N LYS A 88 -6.08 15.14 -3.13
CA LYS A 88 -4.68 15.43 -2.79
C LYS A 88 -3.73 14.59 -3.63
N ILE A 89 -3.93 13.27 -3.68
CA ILE A 89 -3.00 12.36 -4.34
C ILE A 89 -2.99 12.53 -5.86
N LEU A 90 -4.16 12.78 -6.47
CA LEU A 90 -4.24 13.04 -7.91
C LEU A 90 -3.64 14.39 -8.30
N LYS A 91 -3.60 15.37 -7.39
CA LYS A 91 -2.96 16.68 -7.66
C LYS A 91 -1.47 16.55 -7.95
N TYR A 92 -0.80 15.58 -7.32
CA TYR A 92 0.61 15.31 -7.59
C TYR A 92 0.83 14.66 -8.96
N GLY A 93 -0.19 14.01 -9.50
CA GLY A 93 -0.21 13.51 -10.86
C GLY A 93 0.67 12.29 -11.13
N PHE A 94 1.31 11.69 -10.12
CA PHE A 94 1.98 10.39 -10.23
C PHE A 94 1.00 9.21 -10.10
N ILE A 95 -0.27 9.48 -9.79
CA ILE A 95 -1.38 8.53 -9.89
C ILE A 95 -2.28 8.97 -11.05
N GLU A 96 -2.39 8.11 -12.05
CA GLU A 96 -3.06 8.42 -13.30
C GLU A 96 -4.31 7.55 -13.48
N GLU A 97 -5.43 8.18 -13.83
CA GLU A 97 -6.65 7.46 -14.19
C GLU A 97 -6.48 6.84 -15.57
N THR A 98 -6.75 5.55 -15.69
CA THR A 98 -6.68 4.80 -16.94
C THR A 98 -8.04 4.84 -17.66
N LYS A 99 -8.07 4.44 -18.94
CA LYS A 99 -9.33 4.25 -19.69
C LYS A 99 -10.05 2.95 -19.30
N GLU A 100 -9.38 2.06 -18.58
CA GLU A 100 -9.92 0.79 -18.12
C GLU A 100 -10.78 0.97 -16.88
N ARG A 101 -11.77 0.09 -16.75
CA ARG A 101 -12.66 0.05 -15.59
C ARG A 101 -12.48 -1.26 -14.85
N GLN A 102 -12.66 -1.21 -13.54
CA GLN A 102 -12.66 -2.41 -12.71
C GLN A 102 -13.73 -3.40 -13.20
N GLN A 103 -13.50 -4.70 -13.05
CA GLN A 103 -14.57 -5.67 -13.20
C GLN A 103 -15.39 -5.69 -11.91
N LEU A 104 -16.71 -5.71 -12.03
CA LEU A 104 -17.63 -5.88 -10.90
C LEU A 104 -18.32 -7.24 -11.07
N GLU A 105 -18.36 -8.02 -10.01
CA GLU A 105 -19.12 -9.29 -9.98
C GLU A 105 -20.64 -9.08 -9.75
N GLY A 106 -21.08 -7.84 -9.52
CA GLY A 106 -22.48 -7.52 -9.21
C GLY A 106 -22.93 -6.17 -9.75
N ALA A 107 -24.12 -5.74 -9.33
CA ALA A 107 -24.74 -4.50 -9.79
C ALA A 107 -23.97 -3.25 -9.31
N GLY A 108 -23.74 -2.30 -10.22
CA GLY A 108 -23.09 -1.02 -9.93
C GLY A 108 -22.37 -0.47 -11.16
N ARG A 109 -22.00 0.83 -11.11
CA ARG A 109 -21.17 1.43 -12.16
C ARG A 109 -19.70 1.15 -11.83
N PRO A 110 -18.96 0.43 -12.69
CA PRO A 110 -17.55 0.17 -12.43
C PRO A 110 -16.74 1.47 -12.44
N GLY A 111 -15.91 1.66 -11.42
CA GLY A 111 -14.94 2.75 -11.35
C GLY A 111 -13.78 2.55 -12.32
N PHE A 112 -13.08 3.63 -12.64
CA PHE A 112 -11.83 3.56 -13.39
C PHE A 112 -10.70 2.92 -12.57
N LEU A 113 -9.80 2.23 -13.26
CA LEU A 113 -8.54 1.79 -12.69
C LEU A 113 -7.50 2.92 -12.74
N TYR A 114 -6.57 2.88 -11.80
CA TYR A 114 -5.46 3.82 -11.69
C TYR A 114 -4.14 3.07 -11.84
N GLN A 115 -3.10 3.78 -12.24
CA GLN A 115 -1.74 3.27 -12.32
C GLN A 115 -0.75 4.27 -11.70
N PHE A 116 0.38 3.76 -11.21
CA PHE A 116 1.48 4.58 -10.72
C PHE A 116 2.42 4.97 -11.86
N ASN A 117 2.77 6.24 -11.94
CA ASN A 117 3.76 6.77 -12.87
C ASN A 117 5.08 7.02 -12.11
N GLU A 118 5.94 5.99 -12.10
CA GLU A 118 7.25 6.02 -11.45
C GLU A 118 8.14 7.16 -11.97
N ALA A 119 8.21 7.34 -13.28
CA ALA A 119 9.05 8.37 -13.90
C ALA A 119 8.68 9.77 -13.41
N LYS A 120 7.37 10.07 -13.36
CA LYS A 120 6.87 11.36 -12.87
C LYS A 120 7.10 11.53 -11.38
N TYR A 121 6.96 10.46 -10.59
CA TYR A 121 7.30 10.53 -9.18
C TYR A 121 8.78 10.85 -8.94
N PHE A 122 9.71 10.16 -9.63
CA PHE A 122 11.14 10.40 -9.45
C PHE A 122 11.56 11.80 -9.95
N ASP A 123 10.98 12.29 -11.04
CA ASP A 123 11.16 13.68 -11.49
C ASP A 123 10.71 14.70 -10.43
N LEU A 124 9.52 14.49 -9.87
CA LEU A 124 8.99 15.31 -8.78
C LEU A 124 9.90 15.25 -7.54
N LYS A 125 10.35 14.06 -7.15
CA LYS A 125 11.25 13.87 -6.01
C LYS A 125 12.57 14.65 -6.18
N GLN A 126 13.15 14.62 -7.37
CA GLN A 126 14.36 15.41 -7.68
C GLN A 126 14.11 16.93 -7.60
N LYS A 127 12.88 17.36 -7.87
CA LYS A 127 12.44 18.77 -7.76
C LYS A 127 12.07 19.19 -6.33
N GLY A 128 12.24 18.33 -5.33
CA GLY A 128 12.11 18.68 -3.92
C GLY A 128 10.67 18.83 -3.42
N ILE A 129 9.70 18.19 -4.06
CA ILE A 129 8.32 18.16 -3.57
C ILE A 129 8.20 17.37 -2.26
N THR A 130 7.53 17.98 -1.28
CA THR A 130 7.04 17.28 -0.09
C THR A 130 5.65 16.71 -0.36
N PHE A 131 5.55 15.39 -0.36
CA PHE A 131 4.27 14.70 -0.30
C PHE A 131 3.80 14.74 1.16
N GLU A 132 2.51 14.99 1.37
CA GLU A 132 1.89 14.82 2.68
C GLU A 132 0.57 14.10 2.45
N VAL A 133 0.20 13.15 3.31
CA VAL A 133 -1.12 12.48 3.29
C VAL A 133 -1.96 12.92 4.47
#